data_AF-A0A7J9WR94-F1
#
_entry.id   AF-A0A7J9WR94-F1
#
_cell.length_a   1.000
_cell.length_b   1.000
_cell.length_c   1.000
_cell.angle_alpha   90.00
_cell.angle_beta   90.00
_cell.angle_gamma   90.00
#
_symmetry.space_group_name_H-M   'P 1'
#
loop_
_entity.id
_entity.type
_entity.pdbx_description
1 polymer ?
#
loop_
_entity_poly.entity_id
_entity_poly.type
_entity_poly.pdbx_seq_one_letter_code
_entity_poly.pdbx_strand_id
1 'polypeptide(L)'
;MDVFSSAVAALGDGRWERAGRAMVAKLLAELSYERLLAPVPVGKGRFEVRLPGRVSYAFAARPRLLDRLLVDIDGIERRDADGAGPASDPLQLVLDLRGTAGMEPSTTAHLLRELATTLVADTHLAAAGTRTATELIDLDYAQIEGEMSGHP
;
A
#
# COMPACT_ATOMS: atom_id res chain seq x y z
N MET A 1 29.25 9.73 4.74
CA MET A 1 28.10 9.77 3.80
C MET A 1 27.36 11.07 4.10
N ASP A 2 27.14 11.94 3.11
CA ASP A 2 26.34 13.15 3.39
C ASP A 2 24.86 12.78 3.62
N VAL A 3 24.11 13.71 4.23
CA VAL A 3 22.71 13.50 4.64
C VAL A 3 21.81 13.09 3.48
N PHE A 4 22.03 13.65 2.28
CA PHE A 4 21.27 13.33 1.08
C PHE A 4 21.56 11.89 0.62
N SER A 5 22.83 11.47 0.62
CA SER A 5 23.20 10.10 0.26
C SER A 5 22.65 9.05 1.21
N SER A 6 22.57 9.36 2.51
CA SER A 6 21.90 8.51 3.51
C SER A 6 20.38 8.44 3.28
N ALA A 7 19.76 9.58 2.97
CA ALA A 7 18.32 9.63 2.72
C ALA A 7 17.92 8.83 1.48
N VAL A 8 18.69 8.92 0.40
CA VAL A 8 18.45 8.13 -0.82
C VAL A 8 18.70 6.64 -0.59
N ALA A 9 19.67 6.27 0.25
CA ALA A 9 19.96 4.87 0.56
C ALA A 9 18.76 4.15 1.21
N ALA A 10 17.95 4.86 2.00
CA ALA A 10 16.74 4.30 2.61
C ALA A 10 15.72 3.79 1.57
N LEU A 11 15.71 4.35 0.36
CA LEU A 11 14.81 3.95 -0.73
C LEU A 11 15.22 2.61 -1.38
N GLY A 12 16.48 2.19 -1.20
CA GLY A 12 17.08 1.01 -1.84
C GLY A 12 16.73 -0.33 -1.18
N ASP A 13 17.50 -1.37 -1.52
CA ASP A 13 17.41 -2.74 -0.97
C ASP A 13 16.00 -3.37 -1.02
N GLY A 14 15.21 -3.01 -2.03
CA GLY A 14 13.83 -3.49 -2.17
C GLY A 14 12.83 -2.88 -1.19
N ARG A 15 13.24 -1.92 -0.34
CA ARG A 15 12.35 -1.23 0.61
C ARG A 15 11.26 -0.46 -0.11
N TRP A 16 11.59 0.26 -1.19
CA TRP A 16 10.59 0.95 -2.02
C TRP A 16 9.52 0.01 -2.55
N GLU A 17 9.92 -1.12 -3.13
CA GLU A 17 9.00 -2.09 -3.69
C GLU A 17 8.11 -2.73 -2.60
N ARG A 18 8.69 -3.02 -1.42
CA ARG A 18 7.95 -3.55 -0.27
C ARG A 18 6.95 -2.54 0.30
N ALA A 19 7.37 -1.29 0.48
CA ALA A 19 6.49 -0.20 0.93
C ALA A 19 5.34 0.00 -0.06
N GLY A 20 5.65 -0.01 -1.36
CA GLY A 20 4.66 0.05 -2.42
C GLY A 20 3.64 -1.10 -2.38
N ARG A 21 4.08 -2.35 -2.24
CA ARG A 21 3.17 -3.51 -2.07
C ARG A 21 2.29 -3.38 -0.82
N ALA A 22 2.87 -2.96 0.30
CA ALA A 22 2.12 -2.76 1.54
C ALA A 22 1.04 -1.67 1.38
N MET A 23 1.37 -0.57 0.71
CA MET A 23 0.42 0.50 0.42
C MET A 23 -0.67 0.06 -0.56
N VAL A 24 -0.34 -0.71 -1.60
CA VAL A 24 -1.33 -1.32 -2.51
C VAL A 24 -2.29 -2.21 -1.73
N ALA A 25 -1.78 -3.08 -0.85
CA ALA A 25 -2.60 -3.94 -0.01
C ALA A 25 -3.55 -3.12 0.90
N LYS A 26 -3.03 -2.06 1.52
CA LYS A 26 -3.81 -1.13 2.35
C LYS A 26 -4.91 -0.45 1.55
N LEU A 27 -4.60 0.13 0.39
CA LEU A 27 -5.57 0.79 -0.47
C LEU A 27 -6.65 -0.19 -0.95
N LEU A 28 -6.28 -1.41 -1.35
CA LEU A 28 -7.26 -2.44 -1.72
C LEU A 28 -8.17 -2.78 -0.54
N ALA A 29 -7.64 -2.91 0.67
CA ALA A 29 -8.42 -3.21 1.87
C ALA A 29 -9.38 -2.07 2.25
N GLU A 30 -8.86 -0.84 2.42
CA GLU A 30 -9.63 0.30 2.91
C GLU A 30 -10.66 0.78 1.88
N LEU A 31 -10.30 0.87 0.60
CA LEU A 31 -11.25 1.27 -0.44
C LEU A 31 -12.35 0.22 -0.65
N SER A 32 -12.07 -1.06 -0.37
CA SER A 32 -13.11 -2.10 -0.34
C SER A 32 -14.04 -1.94 0.85
N TYR A 33 -13.50 -1.62 2.03
CA TYR A 33 -14.30 -1.34 3.23
C TYR A 33 -15.20 -0.10 3.03
N GLU A 34 -14.70 0.94 2.37
CA GLU A 34 -15.48 2.13 2.00
C GLU A 34 -16.46 1.92 0.84
N ARG A 35 -16.46 0.71 0.24
CA ARG A 35 -17.30 0.34 -0.92
C ARG A 35 -16.99 1.15 -2.19
N LEU A 36 -15.80 1.77 -2.26
CA LEU A 36 -15.26 2.33 -3.51
C LEU A 36 -14.75 1.22 -4.43
N LEU A 37 -14.29 0.11 -3.84
CA LEU A 37 -14.01 -1.14 -4.53
C LEU A 37 -15.01 -2.22 -4.12
N ALA A 38 -15.33 -3.10 -5.07
CA ALA A 38 -16.17 -4.26 -4.83
C ALA A 38 -15.43 -5.54 -5.28
N PRO A 39 -14.46 -6.05 -4.49
CA PRO A 39 -13.77 -7.28 -4.81
C PRO A 39 -14.74 -8.46 -4.87
N VAL A 40 -14.63 -9.28 -5.91
CA VAL A 40 -15.39 -10.51 -6.06
C VAL A 40 -14.52 -11.73 -5.73
N PRO A 41 -15.03 -12.73 -5.01
CA PRO A 41 -14.27 -13.96 -4.77
C PRO A 41 -14.10 -14.74 -6.07
N VAL A 42 -12.86 -15.14 -6.38
CA VAL A 42 -12.49 -15.91 -7.59
C VAL A 42 -11.90 -17.28 -7.26
N GLY A 43 -11.85 -17.61 -5.98
CA GLY A 43 -11.33 -18.87 -5.46
C GLY A 43 -11.25 -18.82 -3.93
N LYS A 44 -10.86 -19.92 -3.31
CA LYS A 44 -10.73 -19.97 -1.84
C LYS A 44 -9.68 -18.95 -1.38
N GLY A 45 -10.13 -17.92 -0.67
CA GLY A 45 -9.27 -16.86 -0.14
C GLY A 45 -8.64 -15.95 -1.20
N ARG A 46 -9.14 -15.97 -2.45
CA ARG A 46 -8.68 -15.09 -3.53
C ARG A 46 -9.82 -14.21 -4.02
N PHE A 47 -9.48 -12.95 -4.28
CA PHE A 47 -10.41 -11.92 -4.71
C PHE A 47 -9.89 -11.23 -5.98
N GLU A 48 -10.79 -10.68 -6.77
CA GLU A 48 -10.47 -9.86 -7.93
C GLU A 48 -11.29 -8.57 -7.89
N VAL A 49 -10.64 -7.43 -8.13
CA VAL A 49 -11.28 -6.15 -8.42
C VAL A 49 -11.11 -5.87 -9.90
N ARG A 50 -12.20 -5.64 -10.62
CA ARG A 50 -12.17 -5.24 -12.04
C ARG A 50 -12.46 -3.75 -12.15
N LEU A 51 -11.61 -3.06 -12.89
CA LEU A 51 -11.72 -1.63 -13.16
C LEU A 51 -12.07 -1.39 -14.64
N PRO A 52 -12.57 -0.20 -14.99
CA PRO A 52 -12.69 0.22 -16.38
C PRO A 52 -11.35 0.11 -17.13
N GLY A 53 -11.40 -0.02 -18.46
CA GLY A 53 -10.18 -0.09 -19.28
C GLY A 53 -9.48 -1.45 -19.30
N ARG A 54 -10.17 -2.54 -18.92
CA ARG A 54 -9.63 -3.93 -18.87
C ARG A 54 -8.51 -4.10 -17.85
N VAL A 55 -8.45 -3.25 -16.83
CA VAL A 55 -7.54 -3.41 -15.70
C VAL A 55 -8.21 -4.26 -14.62
N SER A 56 -7.48 -5.20 -14.02
CA SER A 56 -7.92 -5.90 -12.81
C SER A 56 -6.79 -6.11 -11.81
N TYR A 57 -7.16 -6.23 -10.55
CA TYR A 57 -6.27 -6.55 -9.45
C TYR A 57 -6.73 -7.85 -8.79
N ALA A 58 -5.85 -8.85 -8.72
CA ALA A 58 -6.11 -10.12 -8.06
C ALA A 58 -5.20 -10.27 -6.84
N PHE A 59 -5.77 -10.71 -5.72
CA PHE A 59 -5.03 -10.80 -4.46
C PHE A 59 -5.60 -11.87 -3.52
N ALA A 60 -4.77 -12.33 -2.59
CA ALA A 60 -5.23 -13.16 -1.48
C ALA A 60 -5.73 -12.26 -0.34
N ALA A 61 -6.83 -12.63 0.30
CA ALA A 61 -7.32 -11.92 1.48
C ALA A 61 -8.11 -12.83 2.42
N ARG A 62 -8.20 -12.40 3.67
CA ARG A 62 -9.00 -13.02 4.72
C ARG A 62 -10.09 -12.05 5.19
N PRO A 63 -11.38 -12.39 5.07
CA PRO A 63 -12.45 -11.59 5.68
C PRO A 63 -12.27 -11.49 7.19
N ARG A 64 -12.54 -10.32 7.74
CA ARG A 64 -12.52 -10.00 9.18
C ARG A 64 -13.87 -9.38 9.57
N LEU A 65 -14.03 -9.11 10.87
CA LEU A 65 -15.20 -8.40 11.38
C LEU A 65 -15.30 -7.02 10.72
N LEU A 66 -16.53 -6.48 10.71
CA LEU A 66 -16.85 -5.18 10.10
C LEU A 66 -16.50 -5.14 8.61
N ASP A 67 -16.78 -6.23 7.88
CA ASP A 67 -16.58 -6.32 6.42
C ASP A 67 -15.16 -5.99 5.92
N ARG A 68 -14.16 -5.97 6.81
CA ARG A 68 -12.77 -5.69 6.45
C ARG A 68 -12.13 -6.90 5.77
N LEU A 69 -11.32 -6.62 4.76
CA LEU A 69 -10.42 -7.60 4.17
C LEU A 69 -9.02 -7.40 4.72
N LEU A 70 -8.44 -8.44 5.31
CA LEU A 70 -7.00 -8.50 5.54
C LEU A 70 -6.33 -9.00 4.27
N VAL A 71 -5.85 -8.07 3.44
CA VAL A 71 -5.17 -8.34 2.17
C VAL A 71 -3.75 -8.81 2.44
N ASP A 72 -3.32 -9.88 1.76
CA ASP A 72 -1.93 -10.33 1.79
C ASP A 72 -1.08 -9.38 0.94
N ILE A 73 0.05 -8.92 1.48
CA ILE A 73 0.97 -8.04 0.76
C ILE A 73 1.67 -8.79 -0.39
N ASP A 74 1.80 -10.11 -0.26
CA ASP A 74 2.49 -10.94 -1.22
C ASP A 74 1.50 -11.51 -2.24
N GLY A 75 1.90 -11.50 -3.52
CA GLY A 75 1.11 -12.08 -4.61
C GLY A 75 -0.09 -11.25 -5.06
N ILE A 76 -0.08 -9.94 -4.81
CA ILE A 76 -1.00 -9.00 -5.49
C ILE A 76 -0.56 -8.86 -6.94
N GLU A 77 -1.47 -9.12 -7.86
CA GLU A 77 -1.24 -9.05 -9.30
C GLU A 77 -2.12 -7.98 -9.93
N ARG A 78 -1.53 -7.14 -10.77
CA ARG A 78 -2.24 -6.23 -11.67
C ARG A 78 -2.25 -6.84 -13.06
N ARG A 79 -3.41 -6.82 -13.72
CA ARG A 79 -3.58 -7.23 -15.11
C ARG A 79 -4.10 -6.06 -15.94
N ASP A 80 -3.56 -5.87 -17.13
CA ASP A 80 -4.06 -4.92 -18.13
C ASP A 80 -4.00 -5.52 -19.55
N ALA A 81 -3.95 -4.68 -20.58
CA ALA A 81 -3.86 -5.11 -21.98
C ALA A 81 -2.54 -5.80 -22.35
N ASP A 82 -1.46 -5.49 -21.63
CA ASP A 82 -0.11 -6.01 -21.90
C ASP A 82 0.18 -7.32 -21.14
N GLY A 83 -0.62 -7.64 -20.12
CA GLY A 83 -0.55 -8.91 -19.41
C GLY A 83 -0.81 -8.78 -17.92
N ALA A 84 -0.34 -9.76 -17.14
CA ALA A 84 -0.41 -9.73 -15.68
C ALA A 84 1.01 -9.64 -15.09
N GLY A 85 1.16 -8.87 -14.02
CA GLY A 85 2.42 -8.74 -13.28
C GLY A 85 2.20 -8.32 -11.83
N PRO A 86 3.27 -8.30 -11.01
CA PRO A 86 3.18 -7.88 -9.62
C PRO A 86 2.66 -6.45 -9.48
N ALA A 87 1.79 -6.21 -8.50
CA ALA A 87 1.28 -4.89 -8.17
C ALA A 87 2.03 -4.32 -6.96
N SER A 88 3.10 -3.56 -7.21
CA SER A 88 3.89 -2.90 -6.17
C SER A 88 3.84 -1.37 -6.23
N ASP A 89 3.11 -0.79 -7.18
CA ASP A 89 3.04 0.66 -7.37
C ASP A 89 1.65 1.20 -6.98
N PRO A 90 1.51 1.84 -5.80
CA PRO A 90 0.24 2.44 -5.39
C PRO A 90 -0.12 3.68 -6.20
N LEU A 91 0.85 4.35 -6.84
CA LEU A 91 0.57 5.47 -7.73
C LEU A 91 -0.16 4.98 -8.98
N GLN A 92 0.27 3.84 -9.54
CA GLN A 92 -0.43 3.19 -10.64
C GLN A 92 -1.85 2.76 -10.25
N LEU A 93 -2.05 2.22 -9.03
CA LEU A 93 -3.40 1.89 -8.55
C LEU A 93 -4.30 3.14 -8.52
N VAL A 94 -3.83 4.26 -7.98
CA VAL A 94 -4.60 5.52 -7.99
C VAL A 94 -4.92 5.99 -9.40
N LEU A 95 -3.96 5.87 -10.34
CA LEU A 95 -4.17 6.23 -11.74
C LEU A 95 -5.23 5.35 -12.41
N ASP A 96 -5.23 4.04 -12.14
CA ASP A 96 -6.24 3.11 -12.65
C ASP A 96 -7.63 3.41 -12.05
N LEU A 97 -7.68 3.90 -10.80
CA LEU A 97 -8.92 4.21 -10.10
C LEU A 97 -9.49 5.59 -10.42
N ARG A 98 -8.67 6.53 -10.91
CA ARG A 98 -9.07 7.94 -11.06
C ARG A 98 -10.40 8.14 -11.78
N GLY A 99 -10.63 7.38 -12.87
CA GLY A 99 -11.83 7.50 -13.67
C GLY A 99 -13.06 6.96 -12.95
N THR A 100 -12.92 5.82 -12.28
CA THR A 100 -13.98 5.19 -11.49
C THR A 100 -14.35 6.02 -10.26
N ALA A 101 -13.35 6.63 -9.63
CA ALA A 101 -13.51 7.47 -8.45
C ALA A 101 -13.96 8.91 -8.77
N GLY A 102 -14.09 9.27 -10.05
CA GLY A 102 -14.46 10.64 -10.46
C GLY A 102 -13.46 11.69 -10.00
N MET A 103 -12.17 11.33 -9.88
CA MET A 103 -11.15 12.24 -9.38
C MET A 103 -10.72 13.22 -10.47
N GLU A 104 -10.81 14.51 -10.15
CA GLU A 104 -10.26 15.57 -10.98
C GLU A 104 -8.73 15.44 -11.11
N PRO A 105 -8.12 15.88 -12.23
CA PRO A 105 -6.68 15.76 -12.44
C PRO A 105 -5.83 16.43 -11.35
N SER A 106 -6.27 17.58 -10.82
CA SER A 106 -5.57 18.30 -9.75
C SER A 106 -5.60 17.53 -8.42
N THR A 107 -6.75 16.98 -8.06
CA THR A 107 -6.90 16.11 -6.87
C THR A 107 -6.04 14.86 -7.00
N THR A 108 -6.06 14.22 -8.17
CA THR A 108 -5.21 13.05 -8.45
C THR A 108 -3.74 13.40 -8.26
N ALA A 109 -3.26 14.50 -8.84
CA ALA A 109 -1.87 14.92 -8.72
C ALA A 109 -1.42 15.17 -7.27
N HIS A 110 -2.29 15.79 -6.47
CA HIS A 110 -2.01 15.99 -5.03
C HIS A 110 -1.94 14.67 -4.28
N LEU A 111 -2.90 13.75 -4.51
CA LEU A 111 -2.90 12.43 -3.88
C LEU A 111 -1.65 11.62 -4.25
N LEU A 112 -1.21 11.66 -5.50
CA LEU A 112 0.02 10.99 -5.93
C LEU A 112 1.25 11.54 -5.20
N ARG A 113 1.33 12.86 -4.98
CA ARG A 113 2.42 13.48 -4.21
C ARG A 113 2.37 13.08 -2.74
N GLU A 114 1.19 13.05 -2.14
CA GLU A 114 1.01 12.61 -0.76
C GLU A 114 1.42 11.15 -0.57
N LEU A 115 0.94 10.26 -1.44
CA LEU A 115 1.34 8.85 -1.43
C LEU A 115 2.83 8.65 -1.63
N ALA A 116 3.45 9.36 -2.58
CA ALA A 116 4.90 9.29 -2.76
C ALA A 116 5.65 9.75 -1.50
N THR A 117 5.15 10.77 -0.81
CA THR A 117 5.72 11.25 0.46
C THR A 117 5.57 10.20 1.56
N THR A 118 4.41 9.55 1.65
CA THR A 118 4.18 8.43 2.58
C THR A 118 5.12 7.27 2.29
N LEU A 119 5.31 6.89 1.02
CA LEU A 119 6.26 5.82 0.66
C LEU A 119 7.69 6.15 1.08
N VAL A 120 8.13 7.40 0.90
CA VAL A 120 9.44 7.84 1.40
C VAL A 120 9.51 7.65 2.91
N ALA A 121 8.52 8.12 3.66
CA ALA A 121 8.48 7.92 5.12
C ALA A 121 8.52 6.43 5.50
N ASP A 122 7.73 5.58 4.85
CA ASP A 122 7.67 4.13 5.10
C ASP A 122 9.01 3.44 4.83
N THR A 123 9.72 3.83 3.76
CA THR A 123 11.06 3.29 3.48
C THR A 123 12.10 3.72 4.51
N HIS A 124 11.98 4.93 5.04
CA HIS A 124 12.84 5.40 6.14
C HIS A 124 12.57 4.64 7.45
N LEU A 125 11.30 4.40 7.79
CA LEU A 125 10.94 3.56 8.93
C LEU A 125 11.48 2.14 8.75
N ALA A 126 11.33 1.55 7.55
CA ALA A 126 11.88 0.24 7.25
C ALA A 126 13.41 0.18 7.32
N ALA A 127 14.11 1.27 6.95
CA ALA A 127 15.56 1.36 7.02
C ALA A 127 16.09 1.55 8.45
N ALA A 128 15.34 2.25 9.32
CA ALA A 128 15.66 2.39 10.74
C ALA A 128 15.56 1.06 11.51
N GLY A 129 14.84 0.09 10.95
CA GLY A 129 14.54 -1.19 11.58
C GLY A 129 13.27 -1.11 12.43
N THR A 130 12.76 -2.27 12.83
CA THR A 130 11.59 -2.36 13.72
C THR A 130 12.02 -3.01 15.01
N ARG A 131 11.65 -2.41 16.13
CA ARG A 131 11.75 -3.06 17.44
C ARG A 131 10.67 -4.13 17.55
N THR A 132 11.02 -5.24 18.17
CA THR A 132 10.06 -6.28 18.51
C THR A 132 9.07 -5.76 19.56
N ALA A 133 7.88 -6.36 19.64
CA ALA A 133 6.90 -5.99 20.66
C ALA A 133 7.45 -6.06 22.10
N THR A 134 8.38 -7.00 22.36
CA THR A 134 9.07 -7.14 23.66
C THR A 134 10.08 -6.02 23.91
N GLU A 135 10.72 -5.47 22.87
CA GLU A 135 11.61 -4.33 23.04
C GLU A 135 10.82 -3.02 23.24
N LEU A 136 9.62 -2.94 22.66
CA LEU A 136 8.78 -1.74 22.77
C LEU A 136 8.26 -1.49 24.19
N ILE A 137 8.00 -2.53 24.99
CA ILE A 137 7.43 -2.35 26.35
C ILE A 137 8.39 -1.66 27.33
N ASP A 138 9.70 -1.65 27.02
CA ASP A 138 10.75 -1.08 27.86
C ASP A 138 11.12 0.36 27.47
N LEU A 139 10.52 0.90 26.40
CA LEU A 139 10.81 2.25 25.91
C LEU A 139 10.10 3.34 26.73
N ASP A 140 10.70 4.52 26.77
CA ASP A 140 10.03 5.70 27.29
C ASP A 140 8.93 6.21 26.33
N TYR A 141 8.12 7.15 26.82
CA TYR A 141 6.99 7.72 26.06
C TYR A 141 7.39 8.25 24.68
N ALA A 142 8.46 9.06 24.60
CA ALA A 142 8.85 9.73 23.36
C ALA A 142 9.45 8.73 22.36
N GLN A 143 10.12 7.70 22.86
CA GLN A 143 10.65 6.60 22.06
C GLN A 143 9.54 5.73 21.48
N ILE A 144 8.52 5.38 22.28
CA ILE A 144 7.33 4.65 21.79
C ILE A 144 6.60 5.45 20.71
N GLU A 145 6.43 6.77 20.90
CA GLU A 145 5.75 7.62 19.92
C GLU A 145 6.49 7.63 18.57
N GLY A 146 7.82 7.56 18.60
CA GLY A 146 8.68 7.45 17.42
C GLY A 146 8.57 6.14 16.64
N GLU A 147 7.96 5.08 17.21
CA GLU A 147 7.78 3.77 16.57
C GLU A 147 6.43 3.63 15.86
N MET A 148 5.56 4.65 15.94
CA MET A 148 4.22 4.60 15.35
C MET A 148 4.25 4.72 13.82
N SER A 149 3.40 3.92 13.15
CA SER A 149 3.25 3.93 11.69
C SER A 149 2.17 4.89 11.16
N GLY A 150 1.69 5.81 12.00
CA GLY A 150 0.64 6.77 11.65
C GLY A 150 -0.78 6.17 11.67
N HIS A 151 -1.68 6.76 10.88
CA HIS A 151 -3.09 6.35 10.83
C HIS A 151 -3.25 4.97 10.18
N PRO A 152 -4.08 4.07 10.75
CA PRO A 152 -4.30 2.72 10.21
C PRO A 152 -4.87 2.73 8.79
#